data_AF-A0A1I3RNB5-F1
#
_entry.id   AF-A0A1I3RNB5-F1
#
_cell.length_a   1.000
_cell.length_b   1.000
_cell.length_c   1.000
_cell.angle_alpha   90.00
_cell.angle_beta   90.00
_cell.angle_gamma   90.00
#
_symmetry.space_group_name_H-M   'P 1'
#
loop_
_entity.id
_entity.type
_entity.pdbx_description
1 polymer ?
#
loop_
_entity_poly.entity_id
_entity_poly.type
_entity_poly.pdbx_seq_one_letter_code
_entity_poly.pdbx_strand_id
1 'polypeptide(L)'
;MKPKYSSYEEINRDLKILKVEKELDFHRVFQSFDQLKDGFTPYKLATNTFGAVSSVIKGSGGIQAFLITSVLKIIFKRFFK
;
A
#
# COMPACT_ATOMS: atom_id res chain seq x y z
N MET A 1 -37.07 -20.77 -12.80
CA MET A 1 -36.33 -19.88 -11.87
C MET A 1 -37.30 -19.43 -10.79
N LYS A 2 -36.97 -19.59 -9.51
CA LYS A 2 -37.76 -19.03 -8.40
C LYS A 2 -37.32 -17.58 -8.15
N PRO A 3 -38.24 -16.66 -7.81
CA PRO A 3 -37.86 -15.30 -7.46
C PRO A 3 -36.94 -15.32 -6.23
N LYS A 4 -35.88 -14.50 -6.25
CA LYS A 4 -34.86 -14.43 -5.19
C LYS A 4 -35.40 -13.82 -3.89
N TYR A 5 -36.46 -13.02 -4.00
CA TYR A 5 -37.13 -12.36 -2.87
C TYR A 5 -38.61 -12.70 -2.90
N SER A 6 -39.19 -12.86 -1.72
CA SER A 6 -40.60 -13.19 -1.57
C SER A 6 -41.46 -11.94 -1.37
N SER A 7 -40.88 -10.82 -0.94
CA SER A 7 -41.60 -9.55 -0.78
C SER A 7 -40.69 -8.31 -0.90
N TYR A 8 -41.30 -7.13 -1.08
CA TYR A 8 -40.57 -5.86 -1.14
C TYR A 8 -39.93 -5.47 0.20
N GLU A 9 -40.49 -5.93 1.32
CA GLU A 9 -39.94 -5.72 2.66
C GLU A 9 -38.59 -6.43 2.84
N GLU A 10 -38.42 -7.59 2.20
CA GLU A 10 -37.15 -8.33 2.18
C GLU A 10 -36.07 -7.53 1.43
N ILE A 11 -36.43 -7.00 0.25
CA ILE A 11 -35.56 -6.14 -0.56
C ILE A 11 -35.14 -4.89 0.21
N ASN A 12 -36.07 -4.22 0.89
CA ASN A 12 -35.77 -3.03 1.69
C ASN A 12 -34.83 -3.33 2.87
N ARG A 13 -34.95 -4.51 3.48
CA ARG A 13 -34.07 -4.95 4.56
C ARG A 13 -32.63 -5.13 4.06
N ASP A 14 -32.47 -5.83 2.93
CA ASP A 14 -31.16 -6.04 2.31
C ASP A 14 -30.54 -4.73 1.82
N LEU A 15 -31.33 -3.83 1.24
CA LEU A 15 -30.86 -2.50 0.85
C LEU A 15 -30.37 -1.68 2.06
N LYS A 16 -30.97 -1.86 3.24
CA LYS A 16 -30.52 -1.20 4.46
C LYS A 16 -29.19 -1.78 4.94
N ILE A 17 -29.02 -3.10 4.88
CA ILE A 17 -27.76 -3.77 5.18
C ILE A 17 -26.66 -3.28 4.24
N LEU A 18 -26.94 -3.28 2.93
CA LEU A 18 -26.00 -2.85 1.90
C LEU A 18 -25.54 -1.40 2.10
N LYS A 19 -26.43 -0.51 2.54
CA LYS A 19 -26.07 0.88 2.87
C LYS A 19 -25.09 0.95 4.03
N VAL A 20 -25.35 0.22 5.11
CA VAL A 20 -24.48 0.18 6.28
C VAL A 20 -23.11 -0.42 5.95
N GLU A 21 -23.08 -1.52 5.19
CA GLU A 21 -21.83 -2.13 4.71
C GLU A 21 -21.01 -1.15 3.87
N LYS A 22 -21.67 -0.44 2.94
CA LYS A 22 -21.03 0.58 2.12
C LYS A 22 -20.43 1.70 2.96
N GLU A 23 -21.13 2.17 3.98
CA GLU A 23 -20.63 3.20 4.90
C GLU A 23 -19.41 2.71 5.70
N LEU A 24 -19.44 1.47 6.19
CA LEU A 24 -18.31 0.86 6.90
C LEU A 24 -17.09 0.68 6.00
N ASP A 25 -17.29 0.22 4.77
CA ASP A 25 -16.21 0.04 3.81
C ASP A 25 -15.59 1.37 3.40
N PHE A 26 -16.40 2.41 3.19
CA PHE A 26 -15.90 3.75 2.94
C PHE A 26 -15.04 4.26 4.12
N HIS A 27 -15.51 4.05 5.35
CA HIS A 27 -14.76 4.42 6.55
C HIS A 27 -13.43 3.68 6.67
N ARG A 28 -13.41 2.37 6.39
CA ARG A 28 -12.21 1.54 6.39
C ARG A 28 -11.20 2.03 5.36
N VAL A 29 -11.65 2.29 4.12
CA VAL A 29 -10.78 2.80 3.06
C VAL A 29 -10.20 4.14 3.45
N PHE A 30 -11.03 5.07 3.93
CA PHE A 30 -10.58 6.39 4.36
C PHE A 30 -9.55 6.30 5.50
N GLN A 31 -9.82 5.49 6.52
CA GLN A 31 -8.88 5.25 7.62
C GLN A 31 -7.56 4.64 7.12
N SER A 32 -7.61 3.68 6.19
CA SER A 32 -6.41 3.12 5.57
C SER A 32 -5.64 4.15 4.76
N PHE A 33 -6.31 5.08 4.08
CA PHE A 33 -5.66 6.18 3.36
C PHE A 33 -4.94 7.15 4.29
N ASP A 34 -5.55 7.52 5.42
CA ASP A 34 -4.91 8.36 6.44
C ASP A 34 -3.69 7.65 7.05
N GLN A 35 -3.81 6.37 7.37
CA GLN A 35 -2.69 5.56 7.86
C GLN A 35 -1.57 5.43 6.81
N LEU A 36 -1.92 5.23 5.55
CA LEU A 36 -0.96 5.20 4.45
C LEU A 36 -0.27 6.54 4.29
N LYS A 37 -0.98 7.67 4.35
CA LYS A 37 -0.38 9.01 4.28
C LYS A 37 0.68 9.24 5.36
N ASP A 38 0.40 8.82 6.59
CA ASP A 38 1.35 8.94 7.71
C ASP A 38 2.57 8.03 7.57
N GLY A 39 2.43 6.89 6.88
CA GLY A 39 3.51 5.94 6.57
C GLY A 39 4.27 6.21 5.27
N PHE A 40 3.62 6.80 4.27
CA PHE A 40 4.14 7.14 2.93
C PHE A 40 4.65 8.57 2.83
N THR A 41 4.84 9.27 3.95
CA THR A 41 5.57 10.54 3.91
C THR A 41 6.93 10.30 3.24
N PRO A 42 7.27 11.02 2.16
CA PRO A 42 8.49 10.78 1.37
C PRO A 42 9.74 10.72 2.23
N TYR A 43 9.75 11.51 3.31
CA TYR A 43 10.78 11.52 4.33
C TYR A 43 10.94 10.17 5.04
N LYS A 44 9.86 9.57 5.59
CA LYS A 44 9.93 8.28 6.29
C LYS A 44 10.32 7.13 5.36
N LEU A 45 9.80 7.15 4.14
CA LEU A 45 10.13 6.15 3.13
C LEU A 45 11.62 6.25 2.73
N ALA A 46 12.12 7.47 2.49
CA ALA A 46 13.51 7.73 2.19
C ALA A 46 14.43 7.35 3.37
N THR A 47 14.11 7.74 4.61
CA THR A 47 14.95 7.41 5.78
C THR A 47 15.05 5.90 6.02
N ASN A 48 13.94 5.17 5.88
CA ASN A 48 13.92 3.72 6.08
C ASN A 48 14.67 2.97 4.97
N THR A 49 14.47 3.38 3.71
CA THR A 49 15.14 2.75 2.56
C THR A 49 16.63 3.07 2.52
N PHE A 50 17.02 4.33 2.75
CA PHE A 50 18.41 4.76 2.79
C PHE A 50 19.16 4.15 3.99
N GLY A 51 18.50 4.05 5.14
CA GLY A 51 19.01 3.35 6.33
C GLY A 51 19.33 1.88 6.04
N ALA A 52 18.38 1.14 5.46
CA ALA A 52 18.56 -0.25 5.08
C ALA A 52 19.72 -0.43 4.08
N VAL A 53 19.74 0.35 2.99
CA VAL A 53 20.81 0.29 1.98
C VAL A 53 22.18 0.63 2.58
N SER A 54 22.24 1.64 3.45
CA SER A 54 23.50 2.03 4.11
C SER A 54 24.02 0.93 5.05
N SER A 55 23.13 0.23 5.77
CA SER A 55 23.51 -0.87 6.65
C SER A 55 24.06 -2.07 5.89
N VAL A 56 23.43 -2.40 4.75
CA VAL A 56 23.86 -3.50 3.88
C VAL A 56 25.21 -3.17 3.25
N ILE A 57 25.41 -1.92 2.80
CA ILE A 57 26.71 -1.47 2.24
C ILE A 57 27.80 -1.51 3.32
N LYS A 58 27.52 -1.03 4.54
CA LYS A 58 28.47 -1.02 5.67
C LYS A 58 28.84 -2.41 6.17
N GLY A 59 27.92 -3.38 6.10
CA GLY A 59 28.15 -4.77 6.50
C GLY A 59 28.75 -5.65 5.40
N SER A 60 28.82 -5.18 4.16
CA SER A 60 29.33 -5.92 3.01
C SER A 60 30.80 -5.60 2.74
N GLY A 61 31.61 -6.62 2.40
CA GLY A 61 33.01 -6.40 2.01
C GLY A 61 33.12 -5.51 0.77
N GLY A 62 34.24 -4.80 0.59
CA GLY A 62 34.39 -3.75 -0.42
C GLY A 62 33.86 -4.10 -1.82
N ILE A 63 34.12 -5.32 -2.31
CA ILE A 63 33.65 -5.79 -3.62
C ILE A 63 32.11 -5.89 -3.70
N GLN A 64 31.44 -6.34 -2.64
CA GLN A 64 29.98 -6.46 -2.59
C GLN A 64 29.31 -5.08 -2.58
N ALA A 65 29.87 -4.13 -1.84
CA ALA A 65 29.42 -2.74 -1.85
C ALA A 65 29.51 -2.11 -3.26
N PHE A 66 30.59 -2.37 -3.99
CA PHE A 66 30.76 -1.91 -5.37
C PHE A 66 29.71 -2.52 -6.32
N LEU A 67 29.35 -3.80 -6.15
CA LEU A 67 28.30 -4.44 -6.95
C LEU A 67 26.92 -3.85 -6.65
N ILE A 68 26.57 -3.70 -5.37
CA ILE A 68 25.29 -3.14 -4.95
C ILE A 68 25.12 -1.70 -5.47
N THR A 69 26.15 -0.86 -5.32
CA THR A 69 26.11 0.54 -5.78
C THR A 69 26.07 0.64 -7.30
N SER A 70 26.74 -0.25 -8.03
CA SER A 70 26.70 -0.29 -9.50
C SER A 70 25.32 -0.69 -10.03
N VAL A 71 24.70 -1.73 -9.46
CA VAL A 71 23.35 -2.17 -9.81
C VAL A 71 22.33 -1.06 -9.51
N LEU A 72 22.43 -0.42 -8.33
CA LEU A 72 21.57 0.71 -7.97
C LEU A 72 21.69 1.86 -8.98
N LYS A 73 22.92 2.21 -9.39
CA LYS A 73 23.18 3.26 -10.40
C LYS A 73 22.57 2.92 -11.77
N ILE A 74 22.61 1.66 -12.19
CA ILE A 74 22.02 1.21 -13.45
C ILE A 74 20.49 1.31 -13.40
N ILE A 75 19.87 0.84 -12.31
CA ILE A 75 18.41 0.91 -12.12
C ILE A 75 17.96 2.37 -12.07
N PHE A 76 18.64 3.21 -11.28
CA PHE A 76 18.33 4.64 -11.18
C PHE A 76 18.41 5.35 -12.53
N LYS A 77 19.49 5.11 -13.30
CA LYS A 77 19.66 5.66 -14.65
C LYS A 77 18.60 5.14 -15.64
N ARG A 78 18.03 3.97 -15.43
CA ARG A 78 16.98 3.39 -16.28
C ARG A 78 15.58 3.93 -15.97
N PHE A 79 15.33 4.35 -14.73
CA PHE A 79 14.05 4.89 -14.30
C PHE A 79 13.95 6.43 -14.39
N PHE A 80 15.07 7.15 -14.25
CA PHE A 80 15.13 8.61 -14.30
C PHE A 80 15.72 9.17 -15.61
N LYS A 81 15.87 8.33 -16.64
CA LYS A 81 16.18 8.73 -18.02
C LYS A 81 15.03 8.32 -18.91
#